data_AF-A0A1E3PWC9-F1
#
_entry.id   AF-A0A1E3PWC9-F1
#
_cell.length_a   1.000
_cell.length_b   1.000
_cell.length_c   1.000
_cell.angle_alpha   90.00
_cell.angle_beta   90.00
_cell.angle_gamma   90.00
#
_symmetry.space_group_name_H-M   'P 1'
#
loop_
_entity.id
_entity.type
_entity.pdbx_description
1 polymer ?
#
loop_
_entity_poly.entity_id
_entity_poly.type
_entity_poly.pdbx_seq_one_letter_code
_entity_poly.pdbx_strand_id
1 'polypeptide(L)'
;MIIHHTDCGLTHATNEKIRHILKQRLPEDPTIDTLEFGEIKNLEMSVLEDMQFLRNSPLVRADLVIKGYLYDLETGRLTEVNGDALSR
;
A
#
# COMPACT_ATOMS: atom_id res chain seq x y z
N MET A 1 2.05 11.55 -8.64
CA MET A 1 2.19 10.20 -9.18
C MET A 1 2.47 9.26 -8.02
N ILE A 2 1.79 8.13 -7.96
CA ILE A 2 1.97 7.06 -6.98
C ILE A 2 2.50 5.84 -7.74
N ILE A 3 3.52 5.17 -7.21
CA ILE A 3 4.08 3.95 -7.81
C ILE A 3 4.23 2.92 -6.70
N HIS A 4 3.54 1.79 -6.84
CA HIS A 4 3.85 0.57 -6.11
C HIS A 4 4.60 -0.38 -7.03
N HIS A 5 5.20 -1.44 -6.50
CA HIS A 5 5.96 -2.40 -7.30
C HIS A 5 5.61 -3.84 -6.96
N THR A 6 5.85 -4.75 -7.91
CA THR A 6 5.77 -6.19 -7.66
C THR A 6 6.85 -6.63 -6.67
N ASP A 7 6.63 -7.76 -5.98
CA ASP A 7 7.53 -8.26 -4.93
C ASP A 7 7.83 -7.22 -3.82
N CYS A 8 6.81 -6.48 -3.40
CA CYS A 8 6.93 -5.55 -2.28
C CYS A 8 7.11 -6.31 -0.96
N GLY A 9 8.02 -5.86 -0.09
CA GLY A 9 8.20 -6.50 1.22
C GLY A 9 6.90 -6.58 2.04
N LEU A 10 6.01 -5.59 1.87
CA LEU A 10 4.72 -5.52 2.56
C LEU A 10 3.65 -6.47 1.98
N THR A 11 3.89 -7.11 0.81
CA THR A 11 3.02 -8.21 0.33
C THR A 11 3.36 -9.55 0.99
N HIS A 12 4.54 -9.66 1.63
CA HIS A 12 5.02 -10.88 2.28
C HIS A 12 5.05 -10.79 3.82
N ALA A 13 4.97 -9.57 4.34
CA ALA A 13 5.04 -9.26 5.76
C ALA A 13 3.66 -8.89 6.31
N THR A 14 2.87 -9.90 6.67
CA THR A 14 1.55 -9.66 7.26
C THR A 14 1.67 -8.99 8.62
N ASN A 15 0.65 -8.20 8.98
CA ASN A 15 0.54 -7.60 10.31
C ASN A 15 0.71 -8.68 11.41
N GLU A 16 0.06 -9.83 11.24
CA GLU A 16 0.15 -10.95 12.18
C GLU A 16 1.59 -11.47 12.33
N LYS A 17 2.32 -11.64 11.23
CA LYS A 17 3.70 -12.14 11.25
C LYS A 17 4.64 -11.15 11.91
N ILE A 18 4.49 -9.86 11.63
CA ILE A 18 5.28 -8.80 12.27
C ILE A 18 5.00 -8.78 13.78
N ARG A 19 3.71 -8.78 14.17
CA ARG A 19 3.30 -8.85 15.58
C ARG A 19 3.91 -10.05 16.30
N HIS A 20 3.83 -11.23 15.69
CA HIS A 20 4.39 -12.46 16.26
C HIS A 20 5.91 -12.34 16.51
N ILE A 21 6.67 -11.85 15.53
CA ILE A 21 8.13 -11.69 15.65
C ILE A 21 8.48 -10.63 16.71
N LEU A 22 7.76 -9.51 16.74
CA LEU A 22 8.01 -8.45 17.71
C LEU A 22 7.70 -8.90 19.14
N LYS A 23 6.61 -9.64 19.37
CA LYS A 23 6.28 -10.19 20.69
C LYS A 23 7.33 -11.16 21.24
N GLN A 24 8.07 -11.86 20.37
CA GLN A 24 9.19 -12.70 20.82
C GLN A 24 10.39 -11.89 21.31
N ARG A 25 10.55 -10.65 20.84
CA ARG A 25 11.72 -9.80 21.15
C ARG A 25 11.41 -8.75 22.21
N LEU A 26 10.17 -8.27 22.24
CA LEU A 26 9.67 -7.18 23.08
C LEU A 26 8.30 -7.58 23.67
N PRO A 27 8.23 -8.63 24.52
CA PRO A 27 6.97 -9.18 25.00
C PRO A 27 6.13 -8.21 25.84
N GLU A 28 6.79 -7.23 26.48
CA GLU A 28 6.14 -6.26 27.37
C GLU A 28 5.64 -4.99 26.65
N ASP A 29 5.84 -4.86 25.33
CA ASP A 29 5.39 -3.68 24.58
C ASP A 29 3.92 -3.85 24.13
N PRO A 30 2.96 -3.13 24.76
CA PRO A 30 1.54 -3.28 24.43
C PRO A 30 1.17 -2.65 23.09
N THR A 31 2.04 -1.82 22.49
CA THR A 31 1.74 -1.15 21.23
C THR A 31 1.74 -2.10 20.04
N ILE A 32 2.43 -3.25 20.15
CA ILE A 32 2.55 -4.23 19.08
C ILE A 32 1.18 -4.70 18.59
N ASP A 33 0.20 -4.83 19.49
CA ASP A 33 -1.14 -5.32 19.14
C ASP A 33 -1.98 -4.31 18.32
N THR A 34 -1.71 -3.02 18.46
CA THR A 34 -2.52 -1.95 17.84
C THR A 34 -1.85 -1.30 16.64
N LEU A 35 -0.53 -1.49 16.48
CA LEU A 35 0.19 -0.97 15.33
C LEU A 35 -0.26 -1.67 14.04
N GLU A 36 -0.52 -0.86 13.02
CA GLU A 36 -0.71 -1.28 11.64
C GLU A 36 0.60 -1.08 10.88
N PHE A 37 1.09 -2.15 10.27
CA PHE A 37 2.40 -2.20 9.60
C PHE A 37 2.30 -2.04 8.07
N GLY A 38 1.11 -1.76 7.55
CA GLY A 38 0.90 -1.49 6.12
C GLY A 38 0.93 -2.74 5.24
N GLU A 39 0.45 -3.88 5.73
CA GLU A 39 0.30 -5.10 4.93
C GLU A 39 -0.48 -4.83 3.63
N ILE A 40 0.10 -5.22 2.49
CA ILE A 40 -0.52 -5.04 1.18
C ILE A 40 -1.03 -6.40 0.69
N LYS A 41 -2.35 -6.56 0.65
CA LYS A 41 -3.00 -7.80 0.16
C LYS A 41 -3.24 -7.78 -1.35
N ASN A 42 -3.42 -6.59 -1.91
CA ASN A 42 -3.61 -6.39 -3.34
C ASN A 42 -2.94 -5.07 -3.74
N LEU A 43 -1.90 -5.17 -4.58
CA LEU A 43 -1.11 -4.02 -5.02
C LEU A 43 -1.93 -3.01 -5.83
N GLU A 44 -2.81 -3.48 -6.72
CA GLU A 44 -3.64 -2.60 -7.53
C GLU A 44 -4.62 -1.80 -6.66
N MET A 45 -5.29 -2.48 -5.73
CA MET A 45 -6.18 -1.83 -4.76
C MET A 45 -5.42 -0.85 -3.87
N SER A 46 -4.21 -1.20 -3.42
CA SER A 46 -3.41 -0.31 -2.58
C SER A 46 -3.02 0.98 -3.31
N VAL A 47 -2.68 0.90 -4.61
CA VAL A 47 -2.47 2.08 -5.44
C VAL A 47 -3.75 2.91 -5.58
N LEU A 48 -4.90 2.27 -5.81
CA LEU A 48 -6.20 2.95 -5.93
C LEU A 48 -6.62 3.65 -4.63
N GLU A 49 -6.41 3.01 -3.48
CA GLU A 49 -6.65 3.56 -2.15
C GLU A 49 -5.78 4.79 -1.88
N ASP A 50 -4.48 4.72 -2.20
CA ASP A 50 -3.57 5.87 -2.10
C ASP A 50 -3.99 7.02 -3.01
N MET A 51 -4.42 6.71 -4.25
CA MET A 51 -4.93 7.71 -5.18
C MET A 51 -6.19 8.39 -4.62
N GLN A 52 -7.10 7.62 -4.02
CA GLN A 52 -8.33 8.14 -3.43
C GLN A 52 -8.04 8.96 -2.17
N PHE A 53 -7.13 8.50 -1.32
CA PHE A 53 -6.67 9.22 -0.13
C PHE A 53 -6.13 10.61 -0.50
N LEU A 54 -5.26 10.69 -1.52
CA LEU A 54 -4.74 11.97 -1.97
C LEU A 54 -5.81 12.87 -2.59
N ARG A 55 -6.75 12.31 -3.37
CA ARG A 55 -7.87 13.08 -3.95
C ARG A 55 -8.80 13.68 -2.90
N ASN A 56 -9.01 12.96 -1.79
CA ASN A 56 -9.89 13.37 -0.71
C ASN A 56 -9.20 14.27 0.33
N SER A 57 -7.88 14.45 0.24
CA SER A 57 -7.13 15.21 1.23
C SER A 57 -7.31 16.73 1.03
N PRO A 58 -7.74 17.49 2.05
CA PRO A 58 -7.85 18.94 1.97
C PRO A 58 -6.48 19.63 1.86
N LEU A 59 -5.39 18.90 2.11
CA LEU A 59 -4.02 19.39 1.95
C LEU A 59 -3.51 19.27 0.50
N VAL A 60 -4.24 18.55 -0.36
CA VAL A 60 -3.91 18.38 -1.77
C VAL A 60 -4.84 19.27 -2.59
N ARG A 61 -4.27 20.08 -3.49
CA ARG A 61 -5.08 20.95 -4.36
C ARG A 61 -5.96 20.11 -5.29
N ALA A 62 -7.22 20.49 -5.41
CA ALA A 62 -8.22 19.77 -6.21
C ALA A 62 -7.93 19.74 -7.73
N ASP A 63 -7.07 20.63 -8.23
CA ASP A 63 -6.71 20.71 -9.65
C ASP A 63 -5.51 19.83 -10.05
N LEU A 64 -4.90 19.12 -9.09
CA LEU A 64 -3.77 18.24 -9.38
C LEU A 64 -4.21 16.94 -10.04
N VAL A 65 -3.51 16.57 -11.11
CA VAL A 65 -3.68 15.27 -11.76
C VAL A 65 -2.97 14.19 -10.95
N ILE A 66 -3.76 13.29 -10.35
CA ILE A 66 -3.26 12.14 -9.60
C ILE A 66 -3.35 10.89 -10.49
N LYS A 67 -2.19 10.24 -10.68
CA LYS A 67 -2.00 8.98 -11.41
C LYS A 67 -1.31 7.94 -10.54
N GLY A 68 -1.69 6.69 -10.70
CA GLY A 68 -1.13 5.53 -10.00
C GLY A 68 -0.59 4.50 -10.98
N TYR A 69 0.48 3.80 -10.58
CA TYR A 69 1.14 2.81 -11.42
C TYR A 69 1.62 1.61 -10.60
N LEU A 70 1.73 0.46 -11.27
CA LEU A 70 2.44 -0.72 -10.81
C LEU A 70 3.72 -0.91 -11.62
N TYR A 71 4.86 -0.94 -10.92
CA TYR A 71 6.17 -1.20 -11.49
C TYR A 71 6.54 -2.68 -11.32
N ASP A 72 6.75 -3.36 -12.44
CA ASP A 72 7.16 -4.77 -12.47
C ASP A 72 8.69 -4.86 -12.33
N LEU A 73 9.18 -5.36 -11.20
CA LEU A 73 10.62 -5.42 -10.90
C LEU A 73 11.41 -6.37 -11.82
N GLU A 74 10.75 -7.39 -12.38
CA GLU A 74 11.41 -8.38 -13.24
C GLU A 74 11.60 -7.85 -14.66
N THR A 75 10.58 -7.16 -15.19
CA THR A 75 10.54 -6.71 -16.58
C THR A 75 10.86 -5.23 -16.76
N GLY A 76 10.82 -4.43 -15.69
CA GLY A 76 10.95 -2.97 -15.74
C GLY A 76 9.71 -2.26 -16.31
N ARG A 77 8.60 -2.96 -16.52
CA ARG A 77 7.37 -2.39 -17.09
C ARG A 77 6.62 -1.57 -16.05
N LEU A 78 6.21 -0.36 -16.43
CA LEU A 78 5.31 0.48 -15.63
C LEU A 78 3.89 0.41 -16.21
N THR A 79 2.94 -0.07 -15.43
CA THR A 79 1.52 -0.23 -15.84
C THR A 79 0.65 0.76 -15.10
N GLU A 80 -0.11 1.60 -15.80
CA GLU A 80 -1.05 2.54 -15.17
C GLU A 80 -2.21 1.76 -14.54
N VAL A 81 -2.52 2.09 -13.29
CA VAL A 81 -3.65 1.51 -12.56
C VAL A 81 -4.85 2.43 -12.76
N ASN A 82 -5.92 1.89 -13.36
CA ASN A 82 -7.12 2.67 -13.72
C ASN A 82 -8.29 2.31 -12.78
N GLY A 83 -8.99 3.34 -12.29
CA GLY A 83 -10.14 3.16 -11.38
C GLY A 83 -11.40 2.55 -12.02
N ASP A 84 -11.44 2.40 -13.35
CA ASP A 84 -12.56 1.82 -14.10
C ASP A 84 -12.60 0.27 -14.04
N ALA A 85 -11.60 -0.37 -13.42
CA ALA A 85 -11.63 -1.80 -13.16
C ALA A 85 -12.64 -2.21 -12.07
N LEU A 86 -13.18 -1.24 -11.31
CA LEU A 86 -14.19 -1.46 -10.26
C LEU A 86 -15.64 -1.25 -10.74
N SER A 87 -15.85 -0.96 -12.04
CA SER A 87 -17.17 -0.71 -12.64
C SER A 87 -17.61 -1.79 -13.64
N ARG A 88 -17.06 -3.00 -13.55
CA ARG A 88 -17.50 -4.18 -14.32
C ARG A 88 -17.76 -5.39 -13.45
#